data_AF-A0A951SX90-F1
#
_entry.id   AF-A0A951SX90-F1
#
_cell.length_a   1.000
_cell.length_b   1.000
_cell.length_c   1.000
_cell.angle_alpha   90.00
_cell.angle_beta   90.00
_cell.angle_gamma   90.00
#
_symmetry.space_group_name_H-M   'P 1'
#
loop_
_entity.id
_entity.type
_entity.pdbx_description
1 polymer ?
#
loop_
_entity_poly.entity_id
_entity_poly.type
_entity_poly.pdbx_seq_one_letter_code
_entity_poly.pdbx_strand_id
1 'polypeptide(L)'
;IWHTTIGVPLKQITKLGKDTNWWGPAGDSGPCGPCTELYLDRGSEICLTSNGCGQPDSCKPGDDCDRYLEYWNLVFNQYNQDTKGNLHPLPKTGIDTGAGLE
;
A
#
# COMPACT_ATOMS: atom_id res chain seq x y z
N ILE A 1 9.82 10.53 6.58
CA ILE A 1 10.22 10.57 5.16
C ILE A 1 9.19 11.34 4.34
N TRP A 2 7.98 10.80 4.11
CA TRP A 2 6.97 11.47 3.28
C TRP A 2 6.65 12.91 3.69
N HIS A 3 6.26 13.12 4.95
CA HIS A 3 5.89 14.46 5.40
C HIS A 3 7.07 15.44 5.48
N THR A 4 8.18 15.00 6.06
CA THR A 4 9.29 15.90 6.46
C THR A 4 10.37 16.06 5.39
N THR A 5 10.67 15.01 4.63
CA THR A 5 11.77 14.99 3.65
C THR A 5 11.25 15.28 2.26
N ILE A 6 10.13 14.66 1.87
CA ILE A 6 9.51 14.86 0.55
C ILE A 6 8.54 16.05 0.56
N GLY A 7 7.93 16.36 1.71
CA GLY A 7 7.03 17.50 1.86
C GLY A 7 5.55 17.19 1.57
N VAL A 8 5.15 15.91 1.58
CA VAL A 8 3.74 15.54 1.38
C VAL A 8 2.90 16.08 2.55
N PRO A 9 1.81 16.83 2.29
CA PRO A 9 0.93 17.31 3.34
C PRO A 9 0.33 16.16 4.15
N LEU A 10 0.22 16.30 5.48
CA LEU A 10 -0.33 15.24 6.34
C LEU A 10 -1.74 14.77 5.91
N LYS A 11 -2.56 15.68 5.38
CA LYS A 11 -3.90 15.36 4.86
C LYS A 11 -3.90 14.44 3.63
N GLN A 12 -2.77 14.26 2.97
CA GLN A 12 -2.58 13.34 1.83
C GLN A 12 -1.87 12.05 2.26
N ILE A 13 -1.65 11.84 3.56
CA ILE A 13 -1.01 10.63 4.09
C ILE A 13 -2.06 9.86 4.89
N THR A 14 -2.49 8.73 4.34
CA THR A 14 -3.38 7.80 5.02
C THR A 14 -2.54 6.73 5.73
N LYS A 15 -2.77 6.54 7.03
CA LYS A 15 -2.19 5.41 7.76
C LYS A 15 -3.13 4.22 7.66
N LEU A 16 -2.65 3.11 7.09
CA LEU A 16 -3.39 1.86 7.05
C LEU A 16 -2.73 0.83 7.98
N GLY A 17 -3.50 -0.21 8.30
CA GLY A 17 -3.05 -1.30 9.15
C GLY A 17 -2.22 -2.33 8.39
N LYS A 18 -1.84 -3.39 9.11
CA LYS A 18 -1.11 -4.53 8.54
C LYS A 18 -1.88 -5.20 7.40
N ASP A 19 -3.22 -5.18 7.44
CA ASP A 19 -4.05 -5.83 6.43
C ASP A 19 -3.90 -5.20 5.03
N THR A 20 -3.40 -3.96 4.95
CA THR A 20 -3.17 -3.27 3.68
C THR A 20 -1.69 -2.94 3.46
N ASN A 21 -1.02 -2.33 4.44
CA ASN A 21 0.39 -1.94 4.29
C ASN A 21 1.37 -2.99 4.82
N TRP A 22 1.14 -4.25 4.46
CA TRP A 22 2.09 -5.35 4.62
C TRP A 22 2.10 -6.20 3.36
N TRP A 23 3.26 -6.31 2.73
CA TRP A 23 3.40 -7.10 1.53
C TRP A 23 4.07 -8.45 1.82
N GLY A 24 3.47 -9.50 1.27
CA GLY A 24 4.02 -10.85 1.22
C GLY A 24 3.70 -11.74 2.43
N PRO A 25 4.32 -12.95 2.46
CA PRO A 25 5.22 -13.47 1.43
C PRO A 25 4.50 -13.72 0.09
N ALA A 26 5.24 -13.67 -1.01
CA ALA A 26 4.74 -14.15 -2.29
C ALA A 26 4.68 -15.69 -2.25
N GLY A 27 3.50 -16.24 -1.95
CA GLY A 27 3.26 -17.66 -1.71
C GLY A 27 3.23 -18.02 -0.22
N ASP A 28 3.47 -19.29 0.12
CA ASP A 28 3.31 -19.79 1.50
C ASP A 28 4.47 -19.42 2.45
N SER A 29 5.61 -18.99 1.91
CA SER A 29 6.80 -18.58 2.67
C SER A 29 7.70 -17.68 1.83
N GLY A 30 8.50 -16.84 2.48
CA GLY A 30 9.48 -15.99 1.79
C GLY A 30 9.62 -14.59 2.38
N PRO A 31 10.36 -13.70 1.69
CA PRO A 31 10.52 -12.31 2.07
C PRO A 31 9.20 -11.55 2.16
N CYS A 32 9.06 -10.73 3.20
CA CYS A 32 7.90 -9.87 3.45
C CYS A 32 8.28 -8.67 4.34
N GLY A 33 7.36 -7.72 4.45
CA GLY A 33 7.54 -6.59 5.35
C GLY A 33 6.49 -5.49 5.20
N PRO A 34 6.61 -4.44 6.01
CA PRO A 34 5.77 -3.26 5.87
C PRO A 34 6.03 -2.58 4.51
N CYS A 35 5.00 -1.95 3.96
CA CYS A 35 5.12 -1.21 2.73
C CYS A 35 4.53 0.20 2.83
N THR A 36 4.81 1.02 1.83
CA THR A 36 4.12 2.28 1.58
C THR A 36 3.70 2.31 0.11
N GLU A 37 2.48 2.76 -0.12
CA GLU A 37 1.89 2.80 -1.47
C GLU A 37 1.62 4.24 -1.89
N LEU A 38 1.69 4.47 -3.20
CA LEU A 38 1.34 5.73 -3.82
C LEU A 38 0.05 5.54 -4.62
N TYR A 39 -0.85 6.49 -4.43
CA TYR A 39 -2.18 6.49 -5.02
C TYR A 39 -2.35 7.70 -5.93
N LEU A 40 -3.05 7.49 -7.04
CA LEU A 40 -3.52 8.54 -7.94
C LEU A 40 -4.99 8.82 -7.62
N ASP A 41 -5.30 10.06 -7.19
CA ASP A 41 -6.70 10.50 -7.08
C ASP A 41 -7.24 10.80 -8.48
N ARG A 42 -8.14 9.95 -8.95
CA ARG A 42 -8.78 10.03 -10.27
C ARG A 42 -10.00 10.94 -10.28
N GLY A 43 -10.33 11.57 -9.15
CA GLY A 43 -11.45 12.50 -9.01
C GLY A 43 -12.64 11.92 -8.25
N SER A 44 -13.34 12.80 -7.51
CA SER A 44 -14.52 12.44 -6.71
C SER A 44 -15.67 11.84 -7.50
N GLU A 45 -15.77 12.17 -8.79
CA GLU A 45 -16.75 11.65 -9.72
C GLU A 45 -16.62 10.15 -9.94
N ILE A 46 -15.42 9.58 -9.78
CA ILE A 46 -15.20 8.14 -9.90
C ILE A 46 -15.96 7.38 -8.81
N CYS A 47 -16.15 7.98 -7.63
CA CYS A 47 -16.97 7.40 -6.56
C CYS A 47 -18.43 7.18 -6.99
N LEU A 48 -18.93 7.86 -8.03
CA LEU A 48 -20.31 7.76 -8.50
C LEU A 48 -20.47 6.81 -9.70
N THR A 49 -19.40 6.16 -10.14
CA THR A 49 -19.41 5.16 -11.21
C THR A 49 -19.87 3.79 -10.70
N SER A 50 -20.04 2.81 -11.59
CA SER A 50 -20.45 1.45 -11.22
C SER A 50 -19.47 0.75 -10.28
N ASN A 51 -18.18 1.13 -10.32
CA ASN A 51 -17.11 0.58 -9.47
C ASN A 51 -16.73 1.55 -8.34
N GLY A 52 -17.52 2.62 -8.15
CA GLY A 52 -17.33 3.58 -7.09
C GLY A 52 -17.99 3.14 -5.78
N CYS A 53 -17.62 3.80 -4.68
CA CYS A 53 -18.21 3.54 -3.36
C CYS A 53 -19.50 4.32 -3.09
N GLY A 54 -19.91 5.24 -3.95
CA GLY A 54 -21.03 6.15 -3.75
C GLY A 54 -20.83 7.21 -2.64
N GLN A 55 -19.66 7.23 -2.00
CA GLN A 55 -19.36 8.06 -0.83
C GLN A 55 -18.12 8.94 -1.07
N PRO A 56 -18.22 10.00 -1.91
CA PRO A 56 -17.06 10.81 -2.30
C PRO A 56 -16.36 11.50 -1.12
N ASP A 57 -17.10 11.85 -0.07
CA ASP A 57 -16.57 12.59 1.08
C ASP A 57 -15.81 11.71 2.08
N SER A 58 -16.06 10.39 2.10
CA SER A 58 -15.39 9.45 2.99
C SER A 58 -14.39 8.54 2.28
N CYS A 59 -14.33 8.58 0.95
CA CYS A 59 -13.41 7.78 0.15
C CYS A 59 -11.96 8.18 0.41
N LYS A 60 -11.08 7.20 0.61
CA LYS A 60 -9.64 7.38 0.87
C LYS A 60 -8.79 6.30 0.16
N PRO A 61 -7.47 6.51 0.06
CA PRO A 61 -6.53 5.45 -0.31
C PRO A 61 -6.69 4.19 0.54
N GLY A 62 -6.67 3.02 -0.11
CA GLY A 62 -6.85 1.70 0.51
C GLY A 62 -8.31 1.23 0.66
N ASP A 63 -9.29 2.02 0.21
CA ASP A 63 -10.67 1.55 0.05
C ASP A 63 -10.83 0.80 -1.29
N ASP A 64 -11.83 -0.09 -1.40
CA ASP A 64 -12.17 -0.81 -2.65
C ASP A 64 -12.79 0.09 -3.75
N CYS A 65 -12.59 1.40 -3.68
CA CYS A 65 -13.14 2.36 -4.63
C CYS A 65 -12.11 2.75 -5.70
N ASP A 66 -12.54 2.73 -6.96
CA ASP A 66 -11.71 3.10 -8.12
C ASP A 66 -11.18 4.55 -8.15
N ARG A 67 -11.59 5.42 -7.20
CA ARG A 67 -11.13 6.82 -7.14
C ARG A 67 -9.64 6.91 -6.83
N TYR A 68 -9.17 6.21 -5.80
CA TYR A 68 -7.76 6.21 -5.43
C TYR A 68 -7.12 4.96 -5.99
N LEU A 69 -6.52 5.10 -7.16
CA LEU A 69 -5.84 3.99 -7.82
C LEU A 69 -4.43 3.84 -7.26
N GLU A 70 -4.13 2.71 -6.63
CA GLU A 70 -2.76 2.33 -6.31
C GLU A 70 -1.97 2.17 -7.61
N TYR A 71 -0.85 2.89 -7.74
CA TYR A 71 0.00 2.77 -8.93
C TYR A 71 1.44 2.34 -8.63
N TRP A 72 1.88 2.45 -7.37
CA TRP A 72 3.23 2.06 -6.97
C TRP A 72 3.29 1.63 -5.51
N ASN A 73 3.77 0.41 -5.26
CA ASN A 73 4.06 -0.12 -3.94
C ASN A 73 5.57 -0.14 -3.66
N LEU A 74 5.99 0.32 -2.49
CA LEU A 74 7.37 0.28 -2.00
C LEU A 74 7.42 -0.58 -0.75
N VAL A 75 7.93 -1.79 -0.90
CA VAL A 75 8.03 -2.80 0.15
C VAL A 75 9.40 -2.71 0.82
N PHE A 76 9.39 -2.57 2.14
CA PHE A 76 10.59 -2.59 2.96
C PHE A 76 10.77 -3.99 3.53
N ASN A 77 11.41 -4.86 2.75
CA ASN A 77 11.64 -6.25 3.14
C ASN A 77 12.48 -6.32 4.43
N GLN A 78 11.87 -6.89 5.48
CA GLN A 78 12.44 -6.97 6.82
C GLN A 78 12.43 -8.39 7.38
N TYR A 79 11.53 -9.24 6.90
CA TYR A 79 11.32 -10.57 7.46
C TYR A 79 11.27 -11.63 6.36
N ASN A 80 11.60 -12.86 6.72
CA ASN A 80 11.24 -14.06 5.99
C ASN A 80 10.15 -14.78 6.78
N GLN A 81 8.95 -14.88 6.22
CA GLN A 81 7.86 -15.65 6.81
C GLN A 81 8.06 -17.14 6.49
N ASP A 82 7.95 -18.00 7.50
CA ASP A 82 7.93 -19.45 7.30
C ASP A 82 6.52 -19.98 7.00
N THR A 83 6.41 -21.26 6.63
CA THR A 83 5.12 -21.90 6.29
C THR A 83 4.14 -22.02 7.46
N LYS A 84 4.56 -21.69 8.69
CA LYS A 84 3.72 -21.62 9.88
C LYS A 84 3.30 -20.19 10.20
N GLY A 85 3.72 -19.21 9.39
CA GLY A 85 3.44 -17.80 9.58
C GLY A 85 4.39 -17.08 10.54
N ASN A 86 5.45 -17.72 11.04
CA ASN A 86 6.41 -17.03 11.92
C ASN A 86 7.31 -16.12 11.10
N LEU A 87 7.60 -14.94 11.65
CA LEU A 87 8.44 -13.92 11.02
C LEU A 87 9.87 -14.00 11.55
N HIS A 88 10.81 -14.34 10.67
CA HIS A 88 12.23 -14.37 10.99
C HIS A 88 12.92 -13.13 10.40
N PRO A 89 13.67 -12.32 11.18
CA PRO A 89 14.37 -11.16 10.64
C PRO A 89 15.33 -11.54 9.51
N LEU A 90 15.34 -10.75 8.43
CA LEU A 90 16.28 -10.95 7.34
C LEU A 90 17.71 -10.58 7.77
N PRO A 91 18.74 -11.35 7.36
CA PRO A 91 20.14 -10.98 7.62
C PRO A 91 20.54 -9.64 7.00
N LYS A 92 19.90 -9.27 5.89
CA LYS A 92 20.02 -7.98 5.22
C LYS A 92 18.65 -7.53 4.77
N THR A 93 18.27 -6.31 5.14
CA THR A 93 17.03 -5.69 4.66
C THR A 93 17.20 -5.20 3.22
N GLY A 94 16.08 -5.03 2.52
CA GLY A 94 16.08 -4.60 1.13
C GLY A 94 14.82 -3.82 0.77
N ILE A 95 14.80 -3.32 -0.45
CA ILE A 95 13.65 -2.62 -1.03
C ILE A 95 13.21 -3.43 -2.24
N ASP A 96 11.92 -3.74 -2.29
CA ASP A 96 11.24 -4.27 -3.47
C ASP A 96 10.15 -3.26 -3.86
N THR A 97 10.01 -2.96 -5.15
CA THR A 97 8.98 -2.01 -5.60
C THR A 97 8.31 -2.52 -6.85
N GLY A 98 6.98 -2.41 -6.90
CA GLY A 98 6.17 -2.75 -8.07
C GLY A 98 5.29 -1.57 -8.47
N ALA A 99 5.28 -1.23 -9.75
CA ALA A 99 4.38 -0.23 -10.31
C ALA A 99 3.59 -0.87 -11.47
N GLY A 100 2.28 -0.64 -11.50
CA GLY A 100 1.44 -1.03 -12.64
C GLY A 100 1.79 -0.20 -13.87
N LEU A 101 1.92 -0.84 -15.03
CA LEU A 101 2.29 -0.15 -16.28
C LEU A 101 1.07 0.30 -17.08
N GLU A 102 -0.04 -0.42 -16.91
CA GLU A 102 -1.31 -0.30 -17.62
C GLU A 102 -1.95 1.08 -17.50
#